data_AF-A0A1X6ZVU2-F1
#
_entry.id   AF-A0A1X6ZVU2-F1
#
_cell.length_a   1.000
_cell.length_b   1.000
_cell.length_c   1.000
_cell.angle_alpha   90.00
_cell.angle_beta   90.00
_cell.angle_gamma   90.00
#
_symmetry.space_group_name_H-M   'P 1'
#
loop_
_entity.id
_entity.type
_entity.pdbx_description
1 polymer ?
#
loop_
_entity_poly.entity_id
_entity_poly.type
_entity_poly.pdbx_seq_one_letter_code
_entity_poly.pdbx_strand_id
1 'polypeptide(L)'
;MAGETEDHPSSPDEPETRQVSVRVEAALVERFIAARRICEANGKELPIAEVVRLGMEAAIREVEATFGEAVEKQAPSRGEARRTSPGA
;
A
#
# COMPACT_ATOMS: atom_id res chain seq x y z
N MET A 1 -5.02 9.71 -56.41
CA MET A 1 -5.55 8.78 -55.40
C MET A 1 -4.84 9.12 -54.11
N ALA A 2 -5.59 9.51 -53.08
CA ALA A 2 -5.07 9.92 -51.79
C ALA A 2 -4.52 8.69 -51.05
N GLY A 3 -3.28 8.76 -50.57
CA GLY A 3 -2.73 7.80 -49.62
C GLY A 3 -3.12 8.29 -48.23
N GLU A 4 -4.12 7.66 -47.64
CA GLU A 4 -4.50 7.87 -46.25
C GLU A 4 -3.31 7.50 -45.35
N THR A 5 -2.77 8.49 -44.65
CA THR A 5 -1.95 8.24 -43.46
C THR A 5 -2.90 7.73 -42.39
N GLU A 6 -2.84 6.43 -42.11
CA GLU A 6 -3.50 5.84 -40.94
C GLU A 6 -2.89 6.46 -39.69
N ASP A 7 -3.55 7.52 -39.21
CA ASP A 7 -3.42 8.08 -37.88
C ASP A 7 -3.85 6.97 -36.91
N HIS A 8 -2.89 6.19 -36.41
CA HIS A 8 -3.14 5.30 -35.29
C HIS A 8 -3.30 6.17 -34.04
N PRO A 9 -4.51 6.30 -33.47
CA PRO A 9 -4.66 6.98 -32.19
C PRO A 9 -3.85 6.19 -31.17
N SER A 10 -2.80 6.81 -30.64
CA SER A 10 -2.03 6.28 -29.51
C SER A 10 -3.01 5.86 -28.42
N SER A 11 -3.05 4.56 -28.15
CA SER A 11 -3.86 4.01 -27.06
C SER A 11 -3.53 4.77 -25.77
N PRO A 12 -4.54 5.16 -24.98
CA PRO A 12 -4.33 5.92 -23.75
C PRO A 12 -3.48 5.09 -22.79
N ASP A 13 -2.46 5.74 -22.23
CA ASP A 13 -1.47 5.25 -21.28
C ASP A 13 -1.96 4.08 -20.41
N GLU A 14 -1.52 2.86 -20.75
CA GLU A 14 -1.52 1.78 -19.78
C GLU A 14 -0.61 2.20 -18.63
N PRO A 15 -1.04 2.07 -17.36
CA PRO A 15 -0.21 2.46 -16.23
C PRO A 15 1.10 1.66 -16.30
N GLU A 16 2.22 2.34 -16.54
CA GLU A 16 3.53 1.72 -16.58
C GLU A 16 3.77 0.96 -15.27
N THR A 17 3.69 -0.36 -15.33
CA THR A 17 3.96 -1.22 -14.19
C THR A 17 5.47 -1.28 -14.00
N ARG A 18 6.00 -0.44 -13.10
CA ARG A 18 7.41 -0.47 -12.76
C ARG A 18 7.72 -1.69 -11.88
N GLN A 19 8.49 -2.63 -12.40
CA GLN A 19 8.97 -3.76 -11.61
C GLN A 19 9.99 -3.28 -10.57
N VAL A 20 9.75 -3.61 -9.30
CA VAL A 20 10.65 -3.31 -8.18
C VAL A 20 11.04 -4.61 -7.50
N SER A 21 12.33 -4.80 -7.24
CA SER A 21 12.86 -5.93 -6.49
C SER A 21 13.21 -5.50 -5.07
N VAL A 22 12.73 -6.27 -4.08
CA VAL A 22 12.99 -6.01 -2.65
C VAL A 22 13.72 -7.21 -2.06
N ARG A 23 14.78 -6.95 -1.29
CA ARG A 23 15.44 -8.01 -0.51
C ARG A 23 14.69 -8.17 0.81
N VAL A 24 14.34 -9.40 1.13
CA VAL A 24 13.66 -9.77 2.38
C VAL A 24 14.53 -10.76 3.16
N GLU A 25 14.41 -10.71 4.48
CA GLU A 25 15.10 -11.66 5.35
C GLU A 25 14.62 -13.09 5.12
N ALA A 26 15.53 -14.06 5.24
CA ALA A 26 15.21 -15.48 5.04
C ALA A 26 14.07 -15.96 5.96
N ALA A 27 14.07 -15.52 7.22
CA ALA A 27 13.02 -15.84 8.18
C ALA A 27 11.63 -15.34 7.75
N LEU A 28 11.56 -14.19 7.06
CA LEU A 28 10.30 -13.67 6.54
C LEU A 28 9.82 -14.48 5.33
N VAL A 29 10.73 -14.92 4.46
CA VAL A 29 10.40 -15.81 3.34
C VAL A 29 9.82 -17.12 3.83
N GLU A 30 10.44 -17.75 4.85
CA GLU A 30 9.94 -18.99 5.44
C GLU A 30 8.52 -18.85 6.00
N ARG A 31 8.21 -17.71 6.64
CA ARG A 31 6.86 -17.41 7.14
C ARG A 31 5.83 -17.32 6.00
N PHE A 32 6.16 -16.66 4.90
CA PHE A 32 5.24 -16.59 3.75
C PHE A 32 5.02 -17.96 3.09
N ILE A 33 6.06 -18.80 3.01
CA ILE A 33 5.93 -20.18 2.51
C ILE A 33 5.04 -21.01 3.45
N ALA A 34 5.23 -20.88 4.77
CA ALA A 34 4.39 -21.56 5.75
C ALA A 34 2.93 -21.12 5.65
N ALA A 35 2.68 -19.82 5.52
CA ALA A 35 1.33 -19.27 5.33
C ALA A 35 0.68 -19.84 4.05
N ARG A 36 1.41 -19.90 2.94
CA ARG A 36 0.91 -20.50 1.69
C ARG A 36 0.51 -21.97 1.88
N ARG A 37 1.35 -22.77 2.54
CA ARG A 37 1.06 -24.19 2.83
C ARG A 37 -0.19 -24.36 3.70
N ILE A 38 -0.42 -23.45 4.66
CA ILE A 38 -1.64 -23.45 5.47
C ILE A 38 -2.87 -23.16 4.59
N CYS A 39 -2.78 -22.19 3.68
CA CYS A 39 -3.86 -21.92 2.72
C CYS A 39 -4.14 -23.13 1.83
N GLU A 40 -3.11 -23.78 1.29
CA GLU A 40 -3.21 -24.98 0.46
C GLU A 40 -3.90 -26.12 1.24
N ALA A 41 -3.51 -26.35 2.50
CA ALA A 41 -4.13 -27.36 3.37
C ALA A 41 -5.61 -27.10 3.66
N ASN A 42 -6.08 -25.86 3.49
CA ASN A 42 -7.50 -25.47 3.64
C ASN A 42 -8.22 -25.34 2.28
N GLY A 43 -7.65 -25.91 1.21
CA GLY A 43 -8.25 -25.92 -0.12
C GLY A 43 -8.14 -24.60 -0.89
N LYS A 44 -7.23 -23.70 -0.48
CA LYS A 44 -6.97 -22.43 -1.17
C LYS A 44 -5.56 -22.45 -1.78
N GLU A 45 -5.48 -22.74 -3.07
CA GLU A 45 -4.24 -22.57 -3.82
C GLU A 45 -4.02 -21.10 -4.12
N LEU A 46 -3.07 -20.49 -3.41
CA LEU A 46 -2.69 -19.10 -3.62
C LEU A 46 -1.25 -19.03 -4.14
N PRO A 47 -0.98 -18.26 -5.21
CA PRO A 47 0.38 -18.00 -5.62
C PRO A 47 1.11 -17.24 -4.52
N ILE A 48 2.42 -17.45 -4.38
CA ILE A 48 3.19 -16.82 -3.30
C ILE A 48 3.12 -15.29 -3.34
N ALA A 49 3.01 -14.71 -4.55
CA ALA A 49 2.85 -13.27 -4.74
C ALA A 49 1.56 -12.74 -4.08
N GLU A 50 0.48 -13.51 -4.12
CA GLU A 50 -0.80 -13.12 -3.52
C GLU A 50 -0.75 -13.21 -1.99
N VAL A 51 -0.10 -14.24 -1.46
CA VAL A 51 0.13 -14.37 0.00
C VAL A 51 0.97 -13.20 0.53
N VAL A 52 2.02 -12.82 -0.22
CA VAL A 52 2.86 -11.67 0.12
C VAL A 52 2.07 -10.36 0.03
N ARG A 53 1.27 -10.16 -1.03
CA ARG A 53 0.42 -8.97 -1.19
C ARG A 53 -0.52 -8.80 -0.01
N LEU A 54 -1.27 -9.84 0.35
CA LEU A 54 -2.21 -9.82 1.48
C LEU A 54 -1.50 -9.56 2.81
N GLY A 55 -0.33 -10.18 3.02
CA GLY A 55 0.48 -9.94 4.22
C GLY A 55 0.99 -8.51 4.31
N MET A 56 1.45 -7.93 3.20
CA MET A 56 1.90 -6.53 3.15
C MET A 56 0.75 -5.56 3.40
N GLU A 57 -0.42 -5.77 2.78
CA GLU A 57 -1.60 -4.94 3.04
C GLU A 57 -2.04 -4.97 4.50
N ALA A 58 -2.02 -6.15 5.13
CA ALA A 58 -2.35 -6.30 6.54
C ALA A 58 -1.34 -5.53 7.43
N ALA A 59 -0.05 -5.66 7.15
CA ALA A 59 1.00 -4.95 7.88
C ALA A 59 0.89 -3.42 7.71
N ILE A 60 0.59 -2.93 6.50
CA ILE A 60 0.36 -1.49 6.25
C ILE A 60 -0.81 -1.00 7.09
N ARG A 61 -1.95 -1.70 7.06
CA ARG A 61 -3.13 -1.32 7.84
C ARG A 61 -2.85 -1.33 9.35
N GLU A 62 -2.07 -2.30 9.83
CA GLU A 62 -1.67 -2.37 11.23
C GLU A 62 -0.79 -1.18 11.64
N VAL A 63 0.17 -0.80 10.80
CA VAL A 63 0.99 0.40 10.99
C VAL A 63 0.12 1.66 10.94
N GLU A 64 -0.77 1.79 9.96
CA GLU A 64 -1.69 2.92 9.84
C GLU A 64 -2.63 3.03 11.04
N ALA A 65 -3.16 1.92 11.56
CA ALA A 65 -3.99 1.94 12.76
C ALA A 65 -3.18 2.34 14.00
N THR A 66 -1.99 1.76 14.17
CA THR A 66 -1.15 1.99 15.35
C THR A 66 -0.59 3.41 15.40
N PHE A 67 -0.14 3.93 14.26
CA PHE A 67 0.51 5.24 14.17
C PHE A 67 -0.45 6.35 13.73
N GLY A 68 -1.51 6.05 12.99
CA GLY A 68 -2.58 7.01 12.69
C GLY A 68 -3.27 7.50 13.96
N GLU A 69 -3.57 6.59 14.90
CA GLU A 69 -4.09 6.97 16.21
C GLU A 69 -3.07 7.77 17.06
N ALA A 70 -1.77 7.49 16.91
CA ALA A 70 -0.72 8.20 17.65
C ALA A 70 -0.52 9.63 17.14
N VAL A 71 -0.64 9.85 15.83
CA VAL A 71 -0.54 11.18 15.20
C VAL A 71 -1.77 12.04 15.51
N GLU A 72 -2.97 11.46 15.52
CA GLU A 72 -4.20 12.19 15.89
C GLU A 72 -4.19 12.64 17.36
N LYS A 73 -3.67 11.81 18.28
CA LYS A 73 -3.54 12.15 19.72
C LYS A 73 -2.41 13.16 20.01
N GLN A 74 -1.46 13.34 19.09
CA GLN A 74 -0.36 14.31 19.23
C GLN A 74 -0.61 15.64 18.51
N ALA A 75 -1.69 15.79 17.75
CA ALA A 75 -2.05 17.09 17.20
C ALA A 75 -2.36 18.05 18.36
N PRO A 76 -1.59 19.15 18.57
CA PRO A 76 -1.96 20.14 19.55
C PRO A 76 -3.33 20.67 19.16
N SER A 77 -4.26 20.73 20.11
CA SER A 77 -5.58 21.34 19.92
C SER A 77 -5.38 22.71 19.28
N ARG A 78 -5.65 22.81 17.98
CA ARG A 78 -5.45 24.01 17.16
C ARG A 78 -6.50 25.08 17.47
N GLY A 79 -6.98 25.14 18.71
CA GLY A 79 -8.18 25.86 19.12
C GLY A 79 -8.06 26.71 20.39
N GLU A 80 -6.97 26.65 21.17
CA GLU A 80 -6.90 27.39 22.46
C GLU A 80 -5.72 28.35 22.58
N ALA A 81 -5.41 29.12 21.52
CA ALA A 81 -4.40 30.17 21.58
C ALA A 81 -4.89 31.55 21.11
N ARG A 82 -6.18 31.85 21.21
CA ARG A 82 -6.69 33.23 20.97
C ARG A 82 -7.89 33.59 21.84
N ARG A 83 -7.72 33.71 23.17
CA ARG A 83 -8.45 34.69 24.00
C ARG A 83 -7.71 34.98 25.30
N THR A 84 -6.53 35.58 25.22
CA THR A 84 -6.00 36.41 26.32
C THR A 84 -5.27 37.60 25.72
N SER A 85 -6.04 38.61 25.32
CA SER A 85 -5.52 39.98 25.32
C SER A 85 -5.75 40.55 26.72
N PRO A 86 -4.72 40.90 27.51
CA PRO A 86 -4.89 41.79 28.64
C PRO A 86 -4.78 43.24 28.15
N GLY A 87 -5.80 44.05 28.44
CA GLY A 87 -5.68 45.51 28.48
C GLY A 87 -6.20 46.29 27.26
N ALA A 88 -7.36 46.93 27.43
CA ALA A 88 -7.52 48.38 27.38
C ALA A 88 -8.87 48.74 28.02
#